data_AF-A0A2N1TTP8-F1
#
_entry.id   AF-A0A2N1TTP8-F1
#
_cell.length_a   1.000
_cell.length_b   1.000
_cell.length_c   1.000
_cell.angle_alpha   90.00
_cell.angle_beta   90.00
_cell.angle_gamma   90.00
#
_symmetry.space_group_name_H-M   'P 1'
#
loop_
_entity.id
_entity.type
_entity.pdbx_description
1 polymer ?
#
loop_
_entity_poly.entity_id
_entity_poly.type
_entity_poly.pdbx_seq_one_letter_code
_entity_poly.pdbx_strand_id
1 'polypeptide(L)' 'MSLNYEKLTYLNLKNCQTIYEVWIQDRIVEDLTILGLVDLILKDRERIQPTACRLDLLLPAHQEFGASNGK' A
#
# COMPACT_ATOMS: atom_id res chain seq x y z
N MET A 1 10.00 -23.23 15.59
CA MET A 1 8.72 -22.68 15.12
C MET A 1 8.31 -23.47 13.91
N SER A 2 7.13 -24.10 13.93
CA SER A 2 6.65 -24.94 12.83
C SER A 2 5.87 -24.07 11.85
N LEU A 3 6.22 -24.10 10.56
CA LEU A 3 5.43 -23.44 9.52
C LEU A 3 4.23 -24.32 9.15
N ASN A 4 3.02 -23.76 9.25
CA ASN A 4 1.80 -24.37 8.74
C ASN A 4 1.53 -23.83 7.34
N TYR A 5 1.42 -24.73 6.36
CA TYR A 5 1.06 -24.38 5.00
C TYR A 5 -0.46 -24.47 4.85
N GLU A 6 -1.09 -23.32 4.63
CA GLU A 6 -2.52 -23.19 4.36
C GLU A 6 -2.80 -23.31 2.84
N LYS A 7 -3.91 -23.96 2.49
CA LYS A 7 -4.31 -24.11 1.09
C LYS A 7 -4.78 -22.76 0.56
N LEU A 8 -4.28 -22.36 -0.62
CA LEU A 8 -4.73 -21.14 -1.28
C LEU A 8 -6.25 -21.24 -1.58
N THR A 9 -7.05 -20.41 -0.91
CA THR A 9 -8.49 -20.31 -1.10
C THR A 9 -8.85 -19.01 -1.82
N TYR A 10 -9.73 -19.11 -2.82
CA TYR A 10 -10.28 -17.94 -3.48
C TYR A 10 -11.24 -17.20 -2.53
N LEU A 11 -10.92 -15.94 -2.20
CA LEU A 11 -11.75 -15.09 -1.36
C LEU A 11 -12.49 -14.07 -2.23
N ASN A 12 -13.82 -14.16 -2.28
CA ASN A 12 -14.65 -13.15 -2.93
C ASN A 12 -14.91 -11.99 -1.96
N LEU A 13 -14.21 -10.89 -2.16
CA LEU A 13 -14.31 -9.71 -1.30
C LEU A 13 -15.71 -9.05 -1.31
N LYS A 14 -16.52 -9.26 -2.36
CA LYS A 14 -17.86 -8.64 -2.45
C LYS A 14 -18.83 -9.10 -1.37
N ASN A 15 -18.66 -10.33 -0.87
CA ASN A 15 -19.54 -10.91 0.14
C ASN A 15 -18.96 -10.83 1.56
N CYS A 16 -17.80 -10.18 1.73
CA CYS A 16 -17.10 -10.16 3.00
C CYS A 16 -17.47 -8.89 3.76
N GLN A 17 -18.29 -9.03 4.81
CA GLN A 17 -18.80 -7.91 5.60
C GLN A 17 -17.78 -7.32 6.59
N THR A 18 -16.53 -7.79 6.52
CA THR A 18 -15.44 -7.35 7.40
C THR A 18 -14.25 -6.78 6.62
N ILE A 19 -14.18 -7.04 5.30
CA ILE A 19 -13.07 -6.61 4.46
C ILE A 19 -13.54 -5.44 3.60
N TYR A 20 -13.10 -4.25 3.99
CA TYR A 20 -13.38 -2.99 3.32
C TYR A 20 -12.10 -2.38 2.78
N GLU A 21 -12.22 -1.36 1.94
CA GLU A 21 -11.08 -0.66 1.36
C GLU A 21 -10.11 -0.14 2.44
N VAL A 22 -10.64 0.45 3.52
CA VAL A 22 -9.84 0.91 4.67
C VAL A 22 -9.03 -0.23 5.29
N TRP A 23 -9.64 -1.40 5.47
CA TRP A 23 -8.94 -2.56 6.03
C TRP A 23 -7.80 -3.01 5.11
N ILE A 24 -8.02 -3.03 3.79
CA ILE A 24 -6.99 -3.40 2.81
C ILE A 24 -5.85 -2.37 2.83
N GLN A 25 -6.18 -1.08 2.84
CA GLN A 25 -5.19 -0.02 2.96
C GLN A 25 -4.36 -0.17 4.25
N ASP A 26 -5.00 -0.46 5.38
CA ASP A 26 -4.31 -0.66 6.66
C ASP A 26 -3.36 -1.89 6.60
N ARG A 27 -3.76 -2.99 5.96
CA ARG A 27 -2.88 -4.16 5.76
C ARG A 27 -1.67 -3.85 4.89
N ILE A 28 -1.86 -3.06 3.82
CA ILE A 28 -0.77 -2.62 2.95
C ILE A 28 0.19 -1.71 3.71
N VAL A 29 -0.33 -0.78 4.52
CA VAL A 29 0.49 0.13 5.34
C VAL A 29 1.26 -0.62 6.43
N GLU A 30 0.64 -1.63 7.04
CA GLU A 30 1.27 -2.50 8.04
C GLU A 30 2.44 -3.30 7.46
N ASP A 31 2.28 -3.81 6.22
CA ASP A 31 3.32 -4.55 5.51
C ASP A 31 3.31 -4.23 4.01
N LEU A 32 4.17 -3.30 3.59
CA LEU A 32 4.30 -2.90 2.18
C LEU A 32 4.84 -4.03 1.29
N THR A 33 5.50 -5.05 1.87
CA THR A 33 6.05 -6.17 1.10
C THR A 33 4.93 -7.04 0.49
N ILE A 34 3.70 -6.93 0.99
CA ILE A 34 2.51 -7.58 0.42
C ILE A 34 2.26 -7.18 -1.04
N LEU A 35 2.74 -6.01 -1.44
CA LEU A 35 2.64 -5.54 -2.83
C LEU A 35 3.68 -6.19 -3.76
N GLY A 36 4.66 -6.92 -3.22
CA GLY A 36 5.72 -7.55 -3.99
C GLY A 36 6.68 -6.57 -4.67
N LEU A 37 6.70 -5.31 -4.21
CA LEU A 37 7.58 -4.25 -4.69
C LEU A 37 8.65 -3.96 -3.64
N VAL A 38 9.85 -3.59 -4.10
CA VAL A 38 10.96 -3.19 -3.22
C VAL A 38 10.95 -1.69 -2.97
N ASP A 39 11.52 -1.29 -1.84
CA ASP A 39 11.84 0.10 -1.51
C ASP A 39 10.64 1.06 -1.46
N LEU A 40 9.44 0.57 -1.18
CA LEU A 40 8.28 1.44 -1.00
C LEU A 40 8.31 2.12 0.37
N ILE A 41 7.88 3.38 0.38
CA ILE A 41 7.64 4.16 1.60
C ILE A 41 6.21 4.69 1.55
N LEU A 42 5.49 4.62 2.66
CA LEU A 42 4.20 5.31 2.78
C LEU A 42 4.43 6.81 2.96
N LYS A 43 3.98 7.62 2.00
CA LYS A 43 4.06 9.08 2.06
C LYS A 43 2.75 9.75 2.47
N ASP A 44 1.61 9.23 2.01
CA ASP A 44 0.31 9.88 2.23
C ASP A 44 -0.85 8.88 2.08
N ARG A 45 -2.00 9.20 2.68
CA ARG A 45 -3.27 8.45 2.54
C ARG A 45 -4.35 9.41 2.05
N GLU A 46 -5.24 8.93 1.18
CA GLU A 46 -6.42 9.69 0.72
C GLU A 46 -6.07 11.10 0.20
N ARG A 47 -4.95 11.22 -0.50
CA ARG A 47 -4.39 12.50 -0.95
C ARG A 47 -5.16 13.07 -2.13
N ILE A 48 -5.75 14.25 -1.96
CA ILE A 48 -6.36 15.02 -3.05
C ILE A 48 -5.25 15.53 -3.99
N GLN A 49 -5.41 15.31 -5.28
CA GLN A 49 -4.48 15.82 -6.30
C GLN A 49 -4.98 17.17 -6.85
N PRO A 50 -4.09 18.13 -7.15
CA PRO A 50 -4.49 19.46 -7.62
C PRO A 50 -5.31 19.46 -8.92
N THR A 51 -5.04 18.49 -9.81
CA THR A 51 -5.64 18.42 -11.15
C THR A 51 -6.39 17.10 -11.39
N ALA A 52 -6.52 16.26 -10.38
CA ALA A 52 -7.11 14.93 -10.51
C ALA A 52 -7.91 14.56 -9.26
N CYS A 53 -8.53 13.38 -9.28
CA CYS A 53 -9.24 12.84 -8.13
C CYS A 53 -8.29 12.48 -6.97
N ARG A 54 -8.88 11.96 -5.89
CA ARG A 54 -8.16 11.47 -4.72
C ARG A 54 -7.33 10.23 -5.06
N LEU A 55 -6.14 10.16 -4.49
CA LEU A 55 -5.30 8.97 -4.48
C LEU A 55 -5.45 8.27 -3.12
N ASP A 56 -5.75 6.98 -3.10
CA ASP A 56 -6.02 6.28 -1.83
C ASP A 56 -4.75 6.07 -1.00
N LEU A 57 -3.63 5.67 -1.64
CA LEU A 57 -2.31 5.57 -1.01
C LEU A 57 -1.25 6.21 -1.92
N LEU A 58 -0.40 7.07 -1.35
CA LEU A 58 0.78 7.60 -2.04
C LEU A 58 2.04 6.84 -1.56
N LEU A 59 2.58 6.00 -2.43
CA LEU A 59 3.74 5.16 -2.17
C LEU A 59 4.90 5.50 -3.13
N PRO A 60 5.77 6.47 -2.81
CA PRO A 60 7.01 6.65 -3.55
C PRO A 60 7.97 5.48 -3.29
N ALA A 61 8.73 5.10 -4.33
CA ALA A 61 9.95 4.34 -4.11
C ALA A 61 10.97 5.21 -3.35
N HIS A 62 11.89 4.58 -2.61
CA HIS A 62 13.07 5.22 -2.05
C HIS A 62 13.92 5.75 -3.20
N GLN A 63 13.61 6.97 -3.61
CA GLN A 63 14.52 7.78 -4.39
C GLN A 63 15.09 8.77 -3.39
N GLU A 64 16.36 8.59 -3.03
CA GLU A 64 17.14 9.69 -2.48
C GLU A 64 17.03 10.83 -3.48
N PHE A 65 16.12 11.77 -3.24
CA PHE A 65 16.12 13.03 -3.95
C PHE A 65 17.43 13.68 -3.55
N GLY A 66 18.46 13.48 -4.38
CA GLY A 66 19.66 14.28 -4.35
C GLY A 66 19.21 15.72 -4.35
N ALA A 67 19.33 16.36 -3.19
CA ALA A 67 19.12 17.77 -3.02
C ALA A 67 20.22 18.47 -3.83
N SER A 68 20.04 18.60 -5.14
CA SER A 68 20.74 19.60 -5.91
C SER A 68 20.11 20.93 -5.51
N ASN A 69 20.64 21.52 -4.44
CA ASN A 69 20.61 22.97 -4.26
C ASN A 69 21.29 23.59 -5.49
N GLY A 70 20.47 23.88 -6.50
CA GLY A 70 20.89 24.49 -7.74
C GLY A 70 20.38 25.92 -7.81
N LYS A 71 21.17 26.83 -7.21
CA LYS A 71 21.25 28.30 -7.39
C LYS A 71 19.96 29.11 -7.48
#